data_AF-A0A4Y2K1D6-F1
#
_entry.id   AF-A0A4Y2K1D6-F1
#
_cell.length_a   1.000
_cell.length_b   1.000
_cell.length_c   1.000
_cell.angle_alpha   90.00
_cell.angle_beta   90.00
_cell.angle_gamma   90.00
#
_symmetry.space_group_name_H-M   'P 1'
#
loop_
_entity.id
_entity.type
_entity.pdbx_description
1 polymer ?
#
loop_
_entity_poly.entity_id
_entity_poly.type
_entity_poly.pdbx_seq_one_letter_code
_entity_poly.pdbx_strand_id
1 'polypeptide(L)'
;MKEEYNTIASVLKKIKYQEHQWVICVDLKVVNFLLGQQSGHIKYPCFLCLWNSREKHNTELGKKWRKRENMDFGEKNVINNPLVGREKIIFPPLHIKLVLTKQFDKDGSCFACIGKNCLS
;
A
#
# COMPACT_ATOMS: atom_id res chain seq x y z
N MET A 1 0.40 10.12 -20.21
CA MET A 1 -0.74 9.87 -19.28
C MET A 1 -0.24 10.16 -17.88
N LYS A 2 -0.96 10.94 -17.06
CA LYS A 2 -0.57 11.20 -15.66
C LYS A 2 -1.08 10.07 -14.76
N GLU A 3 -0.19 9.50 -13.95
CA GLU A 3 -0.54 8.51 -12.92
C GLU A 3 -1.21 9.21 -11.73
N GLU A 4 -2.53 9.27 -11.79
CA GLU A 4 -3.39 9.88 -10.78
C GLU A 4 -4.61 8.99 -10.56
N TYR A 5 -5.23 9.08 -9.38
CA TYR A 5 -6.39 8.27 -9.00
C TYR A 5 -7.51 8.27 -10.07
N ASN A 6 -7.91 9.45 -10.55
CA ASN A 6 -8.98 9.60 -11.54
C ASN A 6 -8.64 8.96 -12.89
N THR A 7 -7.37 9.01 -13.29
CA THR A 7 -6.89 8.38 -14.51
C THR A 7 -6.98 6.86 -14.40
N ILE A 8 -6.50 6.29 -13.29
CA ILE A 8 -6.55 4.85 -13.03
C ILE A 8 -8.00 4.37 -12.95
N ALA A 9 -8.87 5.09 -12.24
CA ALA A 9 -10.30 4.80 -12.17
C ALA A 9 -10.96 4.77 -13.57
N SER A 10 -10.60 5.73 -14.43
CA SER A 10 -11.10 5.79 -15.80
C SER A 10 -10.61 4.61 -16.66
N VAL A 11 -9.36 4.17 -16.47
CA VAL A 11 -8.82 2.98 -17.15
C VAL A 11 -9.56 1.73 -16.70
N LEU A 12 -9.71 1.51 -15.38
CA LEU A 12 -10.43 0.36 -14.83
C LEU A 12 -11.88 0.28 -15.32
N LYS A 13 -12.55 1.43 -15.44
CA LYS A 13 -13.90 1.52 -16.01
C LYS A 13 -13.93 1.09 -17.48
N LYS A 14 -12.98 1.56 -18.30
CA LYS A 14 -12.92 1.25 -19.74
C LYS A 14 -12.65 -0.23 -20.00
N ILE A 15 -11.82 -0.87 -19.19
CA ILE A 15 -11.54 -2.31 -19.30
C ILE A 15 -12.58 -3.18 -18.60
N LYS A 16 -13.67 -2.59 -18.08
CA LYS A 16 -14.75 -3.29 -17.37
C LYS A 16 -14.21 -4.18 -16.25
N TYR A 17 -13.23 -3.69 -15.47
CA TYR A 17 -12.55 -4.49 -14.45
C TYR A 17 -13.53 -5.18 -13.49
N GLN A 18 -14.64 -4.52 -13.16
CA GLN A 18 -15.66 -5.07 -12.26
C GLN A 18 -16.28 -6.37 -12.76
N GLU A 19 -16.35 -6.60 -14.07
CA GLU A 19 -16.88 -7.81 -14.71
C GLU A 19 -15.88 -8.98 -14.63
N HIS A 20 -14.57 -8.69 -14.57
CA HIS A 20 -13.52 -9.70 -14.70
C HIS A 20 -12.76 -10.00 -13.40
N GLN A 21 -12.65 -9.02 -12.50
CA GLN A 21 -11.99 -9.18 -11.19
C GLN A 21 -10.57 -9.78 -11.28
N TRP A 22 -9.81 -9.39 -12.31
CA TRP A 22 -8.47 -9.90 -12.56
C TRP A 22 -7.50 -9.56 -11.42
N VAL A 23 -6.49 -10.39 -11.26
CA VAL A 23 -5.35 -10.06 -10.42
C VAL A 23 -4.47 -9.06 -11.17
N ILE A 24 -4.12 -7.95 -10.51
CA ILE A 24 -3.36 -6.83 -11.06
C ILE A 24 -1.93 -6.89 -10.51
N CYS A 25 -0.95 -7.00 -11.42
CA CYS A 25 0.47 -6.88 -11.08
C CYS A 25 0.94 -5.44 -11.30
N VAL A 26 1.32 -4.74 -10.22
CA VAL A 26 1.67 -3.30 -10.28
C VAL A 26 2.85 -2.95 -9.38
N ASP A 27 3.45 -1.79 -9.65
CA ASP A 27 4.38 -1.16 -8.72
C ASP A 27 3.67 -0.52 -7.52
N LEU A 28 4.44 -0.18 -6.49
CA LEU A 28 3.91 0.37 -5.23
C LEU A 28 3.32 1.78 -5.39
N LYS A 29 3.73 2.55 -6.39
CA LYS A 29 3.17 3.87 -6.64
C LYS A 29 1.73 3.74 -7.13
N VAL A 30 1.47 2.80 -8.05
CA VAL A 30 0.15 2.50 -8.58
C VAL A 30 -0.76 1.89 -7.51
N VAL A 31 -0.21 1.09 -6.59
CA VAL A 31 -0.97 0.55 -5.44
C VAL A 31 -1.63 1.66 -4.61
N ASN A 32 -0.94 2.79 -4.39
CA ASN A 32 -1.54 3.90 -3.65
C ASN A 32 -2.81 4.42 -4.34
N PHE A 33 -2.81 4.53 -5.67
CA PHE A 33 -3.99 4.95 -6.42
C PHE A 33 -5.09 3.89 -6.39
N LEU A 34 -4.74 2.62 -6.54
CA LEU A 34 -5.69 1.51 -6.49
C LEU A 34 -6.40 1.38 -5.15
N LEU A 35 -5.69 1.63 -4.05
CA LEU A 35 -6.24 1.56 -2.69
C LEU A 35 -6.68 2.92 -2.13
N GLY A 36 -6.67 3.96 -2.96
CA GLY A 36 -7.11 5.31 -2.58
C GLY A 36 -6.24 5.99 -1.53
N GLN A 37 -5.00 5.54 -1.34
CA GLN A 37 -4.04 6.19 -0.45
C GLN A 37 -3.45 7.46 -1.05
N GLN A 38 -3.18 8.41 -0.17
CA GLN A 38 -2.46 9.62 -0.49
C GLN A 38 -1.01 9.28 -0.90
N SER A 39 -0.52 9.89 -1.98
CA SER A 39 0.86 9.77 -2.41
C SER A 39 1.78 10.77 -1.69
N GLY A 40 3.08 10.48 -1.66
CA GLY A 40 4.10 11.35 -1.06
C GLY A 40 4.47 10.99 0.37
N HIS A 41 5.06 11.94 1.10
CA HIS A 41 5.56 11.75 2.47
C HIS A 41 4.41 11.80 3.50
N ILE A 42 3.73 10.67 3.66
CA ILE A 42 2.53 10.54 4.49
C ILE A 42 2.78 9.82 5.81
N LYS A 43 1.88 10.03 6.79
CA LYS A 43 1.99 9.48 8.15
C LYS A 43 1.90 7.95 8.16
N TYR A 44 0.97 7.37 7.40
CA TYR A 44 0.78 5.91 7.33
C TYR A 44 0.96 5.37 5.91
N PRO A 45 2.21 5.24 5.42
CA PRO A 45 2.50 4.88 4.04
C PRO A 45 2.29 3.39 3.71
N CYS A 46 2.19 2.52 4.72
CA CYS A 46 1.98 1.09 4.49
C CYS A 46 0.49 0.75 4.34
N PHE A 47 0.16 -0.05 3.32
CA PHE A 47 -1.20 -0.59 3.09
C PHE A 47 -1.44 -1.95 3.78
N LEU A 48 -0.40 -2.54 4.37
CA LEU A 48 -0.46 -3.81 5.11
C LEU A 48 -0.42 -3.64 6.63
N CYS A 49 0.20 -2.56 7.14
CA CYS A 49 0.30 -2.29 8.56
C CYS A 49 0.09 -0.81 8.88
N LEU A 50 -0.16 -0.52 10.16
CA LEU A 50 -0.35 0.84 10.69
C LEU A 50 0.97 1.44 11.16
N TRP A 51 2.03 1.30 10.35
CA TRP A 51 3.31 1.93 10.63
C TRP A 51 3.22 3.45 10.46
N ASN A 52 3.64 4.18 11.48
CA ASN A 52 3.65 5.64 11.50
C ASN A 52 5.05 6.16 11.18
N SER A 53 5.23 6.75 10.00
CA SER A 53 6.52 7.31 9.54
C SER A 53 7.03 8.50 10.35
N ARG A 54 6.14 9.14 11.13
CA ARG A 54 6.45 10.32 11.95
C ARG A 54 6.76 9.98 13.41
N GLU A 55 6.55 8.72 13.81
CA GLU A 55 6.95 8.28 15.15
C GLU A 55 8.47 8.14 15.20
N LYS A 56 9.10 8.95 16.05
CA LYS A 56 10.53 8.78 16.37
C LYS A 56 10.68 7.43 17.08
N HIS A 57 11.70 6.66 16.67
CA HIS A 57 12.05 5.36 17.25
C HIS A 57 12.21 5.49 18.78
N ASN A 58 11.16 5.21 19.55
CA ASN A 58 11.30 4.99 20.99
C ASN A 58 11.69 3.53 21.17
N THR A 59 12.93 3.35 21.60
CA THR A 59 13.75 2.14 21.65
C THR A 59 13.31 1.10 22.68
N GLU A 60 12.03 1.01 23.01
CA GLU A 60 11.56 0.02 23.98
C GLU A 60 10.50 -0.88 23.36
N LEU A 61 10.89 -2.16 23.29
CA LEU A 61 10.05 -3.33 23.10
C LEU A 61 9.36 -3.43 21.75
N GLY A 62 10.02 -4.09 20.80
CA GLY A 62 9.42 -5.02 19.84
C GLY A 62 7.96 -4.76 19.44
N LYS A 63 7.63 -3.54 19.00
CA LYS A 63 6.27 -3.21 18.58
C LYS A 63 6.01 -3.92 17.26
N LYS A 64 5.35 -5.08 17.32
CA LYS A 64 4.62 -5.62 16.17
C LYS A 64 3.63 -4.54 15.75
N TRP A 65 3.89 -3.88 14.63
CA TRP A 65 2.95 -2.92 14.06
C TRP A 65 1.61 -3.62 13.85
N ARG A 66 0.52 -2.97 14.25
CA ARG A 66 -0.81 -3.54 14.03
C ARG A 66 -1.02 -3.73 12.53
N LYS A 67 -1.55 -4.88 12.14
CA LYS A 67 -1.98 -5.14 10.77
C LYS A 67 -3.02 -4.08 10.40
N ARG A 68 -2.96 -3.60 9.16
CA ARG A 68 -3.99 -2.73 8.62
C ARG A 68 -5.13 -3.63 8.16
N GLU A 69 -6.21 -3.64 8.92
CA GLU A 69 -7.36 -4.50 8.59
C GLU A 69 -8.15 -4.00 7.40
N ASN A 70 -8.34 -2.68 7.24
CA ASN A 70 -9.16 -2.10 6.17
C ASN A 70 -8.51 -0.86 5.52
N MET A 71 -9.03 -0.51 4.34
CA MET A 71 -8.68 0.69 3.57
C MET A 71 -9.87 1.67 3.55
N ASP A 72 -10.36 2.04 4.73
CA ASP A 72 -11.56 2.87 4.87
C ASP A 72 -11.29 4.34 4.48
N PHE A 73 -12.18 4.92 3.68
CA PHE A 73 -12.06 6.31 3.24
C PHE A 73 -12.03 7.28 4.43
N GLY A 74 -11.06 8.20 4.41
CA GLY A 74 -10.84 9.19 5.47
C GLY A 74 -9.93 8.71 6.60
N GLU A 75 -9.58 7.42 6.65
CA GLU A 75 -8.71 6.87 7.68
C GLU A 75 -7.25 6.74 7.25
N LYS A 76 -6.31 7.05 8.15
CA LYS A 76 -4.89 6.65 8.05
C LYS A 76 -4.30 6.82 6.64
N ASN A 77 -4.49 8.02 6.07
CA ASN A 77 -4.05 8.46 4.75
C ASN A 77 -4.74 7.81 3.53
N VAL A 78 -5.89 7.17 3.71
CA VAL A 78 -6.81 6.81 2.62
C VAL A 78 -7.69 8.02 2.34
N ILE A 79 -7.51 8.64 1.18
CA ILE A 79 -8.19 9.89 0.78
C ILE A 79 -9.19 9.69 -0.37
N ASN A 80 -9.26 8.48 -0.92
CA ASN A 80 -10.23 8.06 -1.92
C ASN A 80 -10.70 6.64 -1.61
N ASN A 81 -11.85 6.25 -2.14
CA ASN A 81 -12.31 4.86 -2.02
C ASN A 81 -11.34 3.92 -2.77
N PRO A 82 -11.06 2.72 -2.23
CA PRO A 82 -10.33 1.71 -2.99
C PRO A 82 -11.08 1.36 -4.28
N LEU A 83 -10.35 1.34 -5.39
CA LEU A 83 -10.87 0.96 -6.70
C LEU A 83 -10.91 -0.56 -6.89
N VAL A 84 -10.04 -1.27 -6.17
CA VAL A 84 -9.89 -2.73 -6.22
C VAL A 84 -9.63 -3.27 -4.81
N GLY A 85 -9.98 -4.54 -4.58
CA GLY A 85 -9.64 -5.25 -3.36
C GLY A 85 -8.13 -5.46 -3.23
N ARG A 86 -7.62 -5.42 -2.00
CA ARG A 86 -6.17 -5.62 -1.72
C ARG A 86 -5.68 -6.99 -2.14
N GLU A 87 -6.55 -8.00 -2.03
CA GLU A 87 -6.31 -9.38 -2.43
C GLU A 87 -6.15 -9.57 -3.95
N LYS A 88 -6.54 -8.57 -4.75
CA LYS A 88 -6.37 -8.58 -6.21
C LYS A 88 -5.06 -7.93 -6.65
N ILE A 89 -4.22 -7.46 -5.73
CA ILE A 89 -2.96 -6.79 -6.05
C ILE A 89 -1.80 -7.73 -5.78
N ILE A 90 -0.95 -7.95 -6.78
CA ILE A 90 0.33 -8.64 -6.64
C ILE A 90 1.47 -7.73 -7.08
N PHE A 91 2.67 -8.01 -6.57
CA PHE A 91 3.87 -7.27 -6.92
C PHE A 91 4.78 -8.13 -7.80
N PRO A 92 5.45 -7.54 -8.81
CA PRO A 92 6.41 -8.27 -9.61
C PRO A 92 7.61 -8.69 -8.74
N PRO A 93 8.05 -9.96 -8.80
CA PRO A 93 9.11 -10.50 -7.93
C PRO A 93 10.41 -9.68 -7.96
N LEU A 94 10.72 -9.08 -9.11
CA LEU A 94 11.96 -8.34 -9.33
C LEU A 94 12.02 -6.99 -8.60
N HIS A 95 10.88 -6.32 -8.39
CA HIS A 95 10.85 -4.93 -7.91
C HIS A 95 10.44 -4.78 -6.44
N ILE A 96 9.96 -5.85 -5.79
CA ILE A 96 9.53 -5.83 -4.38
C ILE A 96 10.65 -5.33 -3.47
N LYS A 97 11.84 -5.93 -3.55
CA LYS A 97 12.92 -5.66 -2.61
C LYS A 97 13.37 -4.19 -2.66
N LEU A 98 13.67 -3.68 -3.85
CA LEU A 98 14.16 -2.30 -4.04
C LEU A 98 13.10 -1.25 -3.68
N VAL A 99 11.85 -1.47 -4.07
CA VAL A 99 10.75 -0.53 -3.84
C VAL A 99 10.41 -0.46 -2.36
N LEU A 100 10.35 -1.61 -1.69
CA LEU A 100 10.16 -1.64 -0.24
C LEU A 100 11.32 -0.97 0.51
N THR A 101 12.58 -1.13 0.05
CA THR A 101 13.75 -0.55 0.75
C THR A 101 13.81 0.97 0.60
N LYS A 102 13.23 1.52 -0.46
CA LYS A 102 13.10 2.97 -0.65
C LYS A 102 11.95 3.58 0.16
N GLN A 103 10.85 2.84 0.34
CA GLN A 103 9.64 3.35 0.99
C GLN A 103 9.62 3.13 2.51
N PHE A 104 10.32 2.11 2.98
CA PHE A 104 10.48 1.78 4.39
C PHE A 104 11.96 1.92 4.73
N ASP A 105 12.28 2.88 5.60
CA ASP A 105 13.62 3.34 5.93
C ASP A 105 14.61 2.21 6.31
N LYS A 106 15.90 2.54 6.29
CA LYS A 106 17.07 1.64 6.42
C LYS A 106 17.05 0.67 7.61
N ASP A 107 16.23 0.93 8.63
CA ASP A 107 16.16 0.13 9.86
C ASP A 107 15.28 -1.14 9.74
N GLY A 108 14.61 -1.36 8.61
CA GLY A 108 13.95 -2.65 8.32
C GLY A 108 12.75 -2.99 9.22
N SER A 109 12.30 -2.07 10.08
CA SER A 109 11.26 -2.34 11.08
C SER A 109 9.88 -2.60 10.46
N CYS A 110 9.55 -1.97 9.32
CA CYS A 110 8.33 -2.28 8.56
C CYS A 110 8.47 -3.61 7.77
N PHE A 111 9.66 -3.92 7.26
CA PHE A 111 9.94 -5.19 6.57
C PHE A 111 9.71 -6.41 7.47
N ALA A 112 10.05 -6.29 8.76
CA ALA A 112 9.77 -7.33 9.74
C ALA A 112 8.27 -7.66 9.85
N CYS A 113 7.38 -6.70 9.58
CA CYS A 113 5.93 -6.92 9.55
C CYS A 113 5.50 -7.62 8.25
N ILE A 114 6.04 -7.18 7.11
CA ILE A 114 5.76 -7.75 5.78
C ILE A 114 6.21 -9.23 5.71
N GLY A 115 7.42 -9.53 6.18
CA GLY A 115 8.01 -10.87 6.10
C GLY A 115 7.58 -11.87 7.19
N LYS A 116 6.95 -11.44 8.30
CA LYS A 116 6.56 -12.34 9.40
C LYS A 116 5.06 -12.53 9.62
N ASN A 117 4.18 -11.62 9.18
CA ASN A 117 2.73 -11.72 9.51
C ASN A 117 1.74 -11.11 8.50
N CYS A 118 2.20 -10.51 7.39
CA CYS A 118 1.30 -9.81 6.45
C CYS A 118 1.16 -10.49 5.08
N LEU A 119 2.01 -11.47 4.75
CA LEU A 119 1.99 -12.22 3.48
C LEU A 119 1.63 -13.71 3.64
N SER A 120 1.22 -14.14 4.84
CA SER A 120 0.68 -15.49 5.11
C SER A 120 -0.83 -15.49 5.02
#